data_AF-A0A444ZEJ4-F1
#
_entry.id   AF-A0A444ZEJ4-F1
#
_cell.length_a   1.000
_cell.length_b   1.000
_cell.length_c   1.000
_cell.angle_alpha   90.00
_cell.angle_beta   90.00
_cell.angle_gamma   90.00
#
_symmetry.space_group_name_H-M   'P 1'
#
loop_
_entity.id
_entity.type
_entity.pdbx_description
1 polymer ?
#
loop_
_entity_poly.entity_id
_entity_poly.type
_entity_poly.pdbx_seq_one_letter_code
_entity_poly.pdbx_strand_id
1 'polypeptide(L)'
;MESGQDGVIRTLLYEHRARLVDPYKESVEEFTNRISELRNKLGREGLKDEGLVVPKELGAEGKVSGNILSGNNDSLQYGRTAPELLRIVYLTGNESRPGGFFPKGADGVLAKSFLASYIYFNNYN
;
A
#
# COMPACT_ATOMS: atom_id res chain seq x y z
N MET A 1 -10.75 -12.33 -9.49
CA MET A 1 -9.39 -12.60 -8.98
C MET A 1 -8.54 -11.37 -9.25
N GLU A 2 -8.19 -10.64 -8.21
CA GLU A 2 -7.44 -9.37 -8.27
C GLU A 2 -5.91 -9.62 -8.32
N SER A 3 -5.47 -10.76 -7.77
CA SER A 3 -4.07 -11.21 -7.77
C SER A 3 -3.47 -11.43 -9.17
N GLY A 4 -4.26 -11.89 -10.14
CA GLY A 4 -3.80 -12.06 -11.52
C GLY A 4 -3.53 -10.73 -12.23
N GLN A 5 -4.31 -9.69 -11.95
CA GLN A 5 -4.11 -8.36 -12.53
C GLN A 5 -2.93 -7.64 -11.89
N ASP A 6 -2.76 -7.77 -10.56
CA ASP A 6 -1.61 -7.24 -9.82
C ASP A 6 -0.28 -7.82 -10.36
N GLY A 7 -0.24 -9.13 -10.65
CA GLY A 7 0.95 -9.78 -11.22
C GLY A 7 1.34 -9.23 -12.60
N VAL A 8 0.36 -8.93 -13.47
CA VAL A 8 0.63 -8.36 -14.80
C VAL A 8 1.22 -6.95 -14.68
N ILE A 9 0.63 -6.10 -13.85
CA ILE A 9 1.10 -4.72 -13.64
C ILE A 9 2.51 -4.73 -13.02
N ARG A 10 2.76 -5.59 -12.03
CA ARG A 10 4.09 -5.71 -11.41
C ARG A 10 5.14 -6.24 -12.38
N THR A 11 4.77 -7.13 -13.29
CA THR A 11 5.68 -7.61 -14.35
C THR A 11 6.10 -6.45 -15.23
N LEU A 12 5.15 -5.61 -15.68
CA LEU A 12 5.44 -4.44 -16.49
C LEU A 12 6.31 -3.40 -15.75
N LEU A 13 6.03 -3.16 -14.46
CA LEU A 13 6.86 -2.29 -13.63
C LEU A 13 8.30 -2.83 -13.51
N TYR A 14 8.46 -4.14 -13.34
CA TYR A 14 9.76 -4.80 -13.22
C TYR A 14 10.58 -4.72 -14.51
N GLU A 15 9.94 -4.89 -15.66
CA GLU A 15 10.56 -4.71 -16.98
C GLU A 15 11.09 -3.28 -17.17
N HIS A 16 10.38 -2.28 -16.65
CA HIS A 16 10.75 -0.87 -16.74
C HIS A 16 11.48 -0.33 -15.52
N ARG A 17 11.91 -1.17 -14.57
CA ARG A 17 12.41 -0.74 -13.25
C ARG A 17 13.51 0.32 -13.28
N ALA A 18 14.42 0.24 -14.26
CA ALA A 18 15.55 1.15 -14.41
C ALA A 18 15.22 2.44 -15.19
N ARG A 19 14.01 2.54 -15.75
CA ARG A 19 13.57 3.74 -16.48
C ARG A 19 13.32 4.87 -15.50
N LEU A 20 13.82 6.06 -15.81
CA LEU A 20 13.51 7.27 -15.05
C LEU A 20 12.08 7.72 -15.32
N VAL A 21 11.40 8.15 -14.27
CA VAL A 21 10.02 8.64 -14.33
C VAL A 21 10.04 10.16 -14.51
N ASP A 22 9.95 10.66 -15.74
CA ASP A 22 9.89 12.11 -15.99
C ASP A 22 8.67 12.76 -15.30
N PRO A 23 8.80 13.95 -14.69
CA PRO A 23 9.98 14.83 -14.59
C PRO A 23 10.90 14.52 -13.39
N TYR A 24 10.67 13.41 -12.69
CA TYR A 24 11.40 13.01 -11.51
C TYR A 24 12.73 12.34 -11.89
N LYS A 25 13.77 12.59 -11.09
CA LYS A 25 15.10 11.97 -11.26
C LYS A 25 15.20 10.62 -10.57
N GLU A 26 14.06 9.93 -10.43
CA GLU A 26 13.92 8.65 -9.74
C GLU A 26 13.50 7.58 -10.74
N SER A 27 13.99 6.36 -10.54
CA SER A 27 13.62 5.21 -11.36
C SER A 27 12.23 4.68 -10.99
N VAL A 28 11.63 3.88 -11.89
CA VAL A 28 10.37 3.17 -11.61
C VAL A 28 10.49 2.32 -10.34
N GLU A 29 11.64 1.69 -10.12
CA GLU A 29 11.94 0.92 -8.91
C GLU A 29 11.88 1.80 -7.65
N GLU A 30 12.62 2.92 -7.64
CA GLU A 30 12.68 3.84 -6.52
C GLU A 30 11.29 4.42 -6.19
N PHE A 31 10.54 4.78 -7.22
CA PHE A 31 9.18 5.31 -7.07
C PHE A 31 8.25 4.25 -6.45
N THR A 32 8.32 3.01 -6.93
CA THR A 32 7.50 1.90 -6.43
C THR A 32 7.86 1.53 -4.99
N ASN A 33 9.14 1.56 -4.65
CA ASN A 33 9.63 1.29 -3.29
C ASN A 33 9.16 2.39 -2.32
N ARG A 34 9.24 3.67 -2.72
CA ARG A 34 8.74 4.79 -1.90
C ARG A 34 7.24 4.74 -1.65
N ILE A 35 6.45 4.33 -2.65
CA ILE A 35 5.01 4.11 -2.46
C ILE A 35 4.77 2.99 -1.43
N SER A 36 5.56 1.92 -1.50
CA SER A 36 5.47 0.79 -0.57
C SER A 36 5.82 1.21 0.86
N GLU A 37 6.91 1.95 1.04
CA GLU A 37 7.30 2.53 2.34
C GLU A 37 6.22 3.46 2.90
N LEU A 38 5.64 4.32 2.04
CA LEU A 38 4.57 5.22 2.44
C LEU A 38 3.34 4.44 2.93
N ARG A 39 2.94 3.38 2.22
CA ARG A 39 1.80 2.53 2.60
C ARG A 39 2.05 1.82 3.93
N ASN A 40 3.25 1.30 4.16
CA ASN A 40 3.63 0.72 5.46
C ASN A 40 3.55 1.75 6.58
N LYS A 41 4.11 2.95 6.37
CA LYS A 41 4.09 4.05 7.33
C LYS A 41 2.68 4.50 7.70
N LEU A 42 1.79 4.63 6.70
CA LEU A 42 0.41 5.04 6.92
C LEU A 42 -0.43 3.91 7.53
N GLY A 43 -0.15 2.65 7.16
CA GLY A 43 -0.84 1.46 7.69
C GLY A 43 -0.58 1.23 9.18
N ARG A 44 0.61 1.57 9.69
CA ARG A 44 1.05 1.40 11.10
C ARG A 44 1.20 -0.05 11.58
N GLU A 45 1.25 -1.03 10.69
CA GLU A 45 1.26 -2.46 11.05
C GLU A 45 2.49 -3.21 10.47
N GLY A 46 3.66 -2.57 10.50
CA GLY A 46 4.91 -3.18 10.06
C GLY A 46 5.10 -3.21 8.53
N LEU A 47 6.02 -4.06 8.07
CA LEU A 47 6.38 -4.22 6.67
C LEU A 47 5.39 -5.18 5.98
N LYS A 48 4.43 -4.63 5.22
CA LYS A 48 3.44 -5.39 4.43
C LYS A 48 3.60 -5.18 2.92
N ASP A 49 4.37 -4.18 2.52
CA ASP A 49 4.77 -3.93 1.13
C ASP A 49 6.28 -3.82 1.03
N GLU A 50 6.88 -4.63 0.17
CA GLU A 50 8.35 -4.72 0.08
C GLU A 50 8.90 -4.05 -1.18
N GLY A 51 8.06 -3.37 -1.95
CA GLY A 51 8.47 -2.76 -3.22
C GLY A 51 8.52 -3.75 -4.38
N LEU A 52 9.21 -3.36 -5.45
CA LEU A 52 9.27 -4.09 -6.71
C LEU A 52 10.36 -5.18 -6.73
N VAL A 53 11.41 -4.96 -5.95
CA VAL A 53 12.57 -5.85 -5.83
C VAL A 53 12.79 -6.15 -4.36
N VAL A 54 12.86 -7.44 -4.02
CA VAL A 54 13.21 -7.92 -2.68
C VAL A 54 14.59 -8.59 -2.72
N PRO A 55 15.34 -8.60 -1.60
CA PRO A 55 16.51 -9.47 -1.45
C PRO A 55 16.19 -10.88 -1.96
N LYS A 56 17.16 -11.51 -2.63
CA LYS A 56 16.94 -12.79 -3.31
C LYS A 56 16.40 -13.86 -2.37
N GLU A 57 16.73 -13.77 -1.08
CA GLU A 57 16.25 -14.62 0.00
C GLU A 57 14.74 -14.52 0.29
N LEU A 58 14.10 -13.39 -0.05
CA LEU A 58 12.70 -13.08 0.22
C LEU A 58 11.81 -13.16 -1.03
N GLY A 59 12.38 -13.30 -2.21
CA GLY A 59 11.61 -13.51 -3.42
C GLY A 59 11.15 -14.96 -3.60
N ALA A 60 10.32 -15.21 -4.61
CA ALA A 60 9.75 -16.53 -4.86
C ALA A 60 10.83 -17.63 -4.84
N GLU A 61 10.66 -18.57 -3.91
CA GLU A 61 11.56 -19.72 -3.65
C GLU A 61 13.02 -19.36 -3.30
N GLY A 62 13.34 -18.13 -2.90
CA GLY A 62 14.72 -17.72 -2.62
C GLY A 62 15.62 -17.61 -3.87
N LYS A 63 15.02 -17.61 -5.08
CA LYS A 63 15.73 -17.75 -6.36
C LYS A 63 15.65 -16.52 -7.25
N VAL A 64 14.68 -15.63 -7.04
CA VAL A 64 14.39 -14.49 -7.91
C VAL A 64 14.22 -13.24 -7.05
N SER A 65 14.75 -12.10 -7.46
CA SER A 65 14.62 -10.84 -6.69
C SER A 65 13.35 -10.05 -7.00
N GLY A 66 12.51 -10.50 -7.94
CA GLY A 66 11.30 -9.79 -8.35
C GLY A 66 10.12 -10.07 -7.42
N ASN A 67 9.54 -9.02 -6.81
CA ASN A 67 8.33 -9.11 -5.99
C ASN A 67 7.06 -9.04 -6.85
N ILE A 68 6.99 -9.88 -7.88
CA ILE A 68 5.86 -9.91 -8.82
C ILE A 68 4.58 -10.42 -8.13
N LEU A 69 4.72 -11.18 -7.05
CA LEU A 69 3.65 -11.61 -6.16
C LEU A 69 3.99 -11.19 -4.74
N SER A 70 3.42 -10.08 -4.23
CA SER A 70 3.52 -9.76 -2.81
C SER A 70 2.61 -10.71 -2.04
N GLY A 71 3.21 -11.75 -1.50
CA GLY A 71 2.58 -12.66 -0.57
C GLY A 71 3.54 -12.98 0.56
N ASN A 72 2.99 -13.41 1.69
CA ASN A 72 3.79 -14.10 2.71
C ASN A 72 4.36 -15.43 2.15
N ASN A 73 5.08 -16.20 2.96
CA ASN A 73 5.64 -17.51 2.57
C ASN A 73 4.60 -18.51 1.98
N ASP A 74 3.30 -18.22 2.14
CA ASP A 74 2.19 -19.01 1.60
C ASP A 74 1.55 -18.40 0.33
N SER A 75 2.19 -17.39 -0.30
CA SER A 75 1.66 -16.63 -1.45
C SER A 75 0.31 -15.94 -1.20
N LEU A 76 -0.07 -15.73 0.06
CA LEU A 76 -1.25 -14.96 0.43
C LEU A 76 -0.87 -13.49 0.54
N GLN A 77 -1.58 -12.62 -0.19
CA GLN A 77 -1.43 -11.17 -0.06
C GLN A 77 -1.61 -10.77 1.41
N TYR A 78 -0.68 -9.98 1.95
CA TYR A 78 -0.80 -9.48 3.32
C TYR A 78 -2.14 -8.76 3.49
N GLY A 79 -3.06 -9.38 4.24
CA GLY A 79 -4.38 -8.83 4.50
C GLY A 79 -4.25 -7.50 5.22
N ARG A 80 -4.86 -6.45 4.67
CA ARG A 80 -5.07 -5.19 5.39
C ARG A 80 -6.45 -5.17 5.99
N THR A 81 -6.51 -4.74 7.24
CA THR A 81 -7.75 -4.41 7.92
C THR A 81 -8.37 -3.14 7.33
N ALA A 82 -9.68 -2.95 7.50
CA ALA A 82 -10.36 -1.75 7.03
C ALA A 82 -9.75 -0.44 7.58
N PRO A 83 -9.37 -0.32 8.87
CA PRO A 83 -8.66 0.86 9.37
C PRO A 83 -7.34 1.13 8.64
N GLU A 84 -6.51 0.11 8.41
CA GLU A 84 -5.24 0.28 7.69
C GLU A 84 -5.46 0.81 6.28
N LEU A 85 -6.45 0.25 5.58
CA LEU A 85 -6.81 0.73 4.25
C LEU A 85 -7.26 2.19 4.27
N LEU A 86 -8.13 2.57 5.22
CA LEU A 86 -8.61 3.95 5.35
C LEU A 86 -7.47 4.92 5.66
N ARG A 87 -6.54 4.57 6.56
CA ARG A 87 -5.35 5.38 6.84
C ARG A 87 -4.50 5.63 5.59
N ILE A 88 -4.35 4.61 4.75
CA ILE A 88 -3.60 4.67 3.49
C ILE A 88 -4.35 5.51 2.45
N VAL A 89 -5.61 5.19 2.17
CA VAL A 89 -6.36 5.86 1.09
C VAL A 89 -6.71 7.32 1.42
N TYR A 90 -6.80 7.67 2.70
CA TYR A 90 -6.93 9.07 3.13
C TYR A 90 -5.60 9.82 3.13
N LEU A 91 -4.46 9.12 3.02
CA LEU A 91 -3.11 9.70 3.08
C LEU A 91 -2.82 10.50 4.37
N THR A 92 -3.60 10.27 5.43
CA THR A 92 -3.48 10.97 6.72
C THR A 92 -2.83 10.10 7.80
N GLY A 93 -2.76 8.79 7.59
CA GLY A 93 -2.34 7.84 8.62
C GLY A 93 -3.36 7.73 9.76
N ASN A 94 -4.60 8.21 9.56
CA ASN A 94 -5.69 8.13 10.54
C ASN A 94 -7.02 7.78 9.83
N GLU A 95 -7.60 6.65 10.17
CA GLU A 95 -8.82 6.09 9.57
C GLU A 95 -10.07 6.95 9.79
N SER A 96 -10.02 7.87 10.75
CA SER A 96 -11.09 8.83 11.05
C SER A 96 -10.84 10.23 10.50
N ARG A 97 -9.73 10.46 9.78
CA ARG A 97 -9.43 11.75 9.16
C ARG A 97 -9.40 11.60 7.64
N PRO A 98 -10.48 11.96 6.93
CA PRO A 98 -10.53 12.01 5.49
C PRO A 98 -9.46 12.91 4.89
N GLY A 99 -9.13 12.66 3.63
CA GLY A 99 -8.07 13.35 2.90
C GLY A 99 -7.72 12.61 1.62
N GLY A 100 -6.59 12.98 1.01
CA GLY A 100 -5.99 12.22 -0.09
C GLY A 100 -6.98 11.88 -1.21
N PHE A 101 -7.13 10.58 -1.51
CA PHE A 101 -8.03 10.11 -2.56
C PHE A 101 -9.51 10.28 -2.23
N PHE A 102 -9.86 10.40 -0.94
CA PHE A 102 -11.22 10.59 -0.46
C PHE A 102 -11.30 11.82 0.47
N PRO A 103 -11.23 13.05 -0.07
CA PRO A 103 -11.22 14.26 0.76
C PRO A 103 -12.45 14.41 1.65
N LYS A 104 -13.58 13.82 1.27
CA LYS A 104 -14.85 13.84 2.01
C LYS A 104 -15.14 12.54 2.78
N GLY A 105 -14.21 11.59 2.76
CA GLY A 105 -14.36 10.26 3.34
C GLY A 105 -14.93 9.25 2.34
N ALA A 106 -14.65 7.98 2.59
CA ALA A 106 -15.22 6.88 1.83
C ALA A 106 -16.68 6.61 2.28
N ASP A 107 -17.52 6.15 1.37
CA ASP A 107 -18.97 6.07 1.59
C ASP A 107 -19.46 4.75 2.25
N GLY A 108 -18.54 3.84 2.56
CA GLY A 108 -18.85 2.55 3.19
C GLY A 108 -19.25 2.66 4.65
N VAL A 109 -20.05 1.70 5.13
CA VAL A 109 -20.52 1.63 6.53
C VAL A 109 -19.37 1.69 7.54
N LEU A 110 -18.29 0.93 7.28
CA LEU A 110 -17.09 0.93 8.13
C LEU A 110 -16.39 2.30 8.11
N ALA A 111 -16.24 2.94 6.95
CA ALA A 111 -15.61 4.25 6.88
C ALA A 111 -16.39 5.31 7.66
N LYS A 112 -17.73 5.29 7.55
CA LYS A 112 -18.62 6.19 8.29
C LYS A 112 -18.56 5.96 9.80
N SER A 113 -18.43 4.72 10.27
CA SER A 113 -18.34 4.44 11.70
C SER A 113 -17.06 5.03 12.33
N PHE A 114 -15.92 4.98 11.62
CA PHE A 114 -14.67 5.61 12.07
C PHE A 114 -14.78 7.15 12.13
N LEU A 115 -15.53 7.77 11.22
CA LEU A 115 -15.77 9.22 11.22
C LEU A 115 -16.65 9.67 12.39
N ALA A 116 -17.75 8.95 12.64
CA ALA A 116 -18.67 9.25 13.73
C ALA A 116 -17.98 9.18 15.10
N SER A 117 -17.12 8.17 15.31
CA SER A 117 -16.33 8.02 16.54
C SER A 117 -15.42 9.22 16.82
N TYR A 118 -14.77 9.76 15.77
CA TYR A 118 -13.91 10.95 15.91
C TYR A 118 -14.69 12.22 16.23
N ILE A 119 -15.84 12.45 15.58
CA ILE A 119 -16.69 13.60 15.91
C ILE A 119 -17.14 13.52 17.36
N TYR A 120 -17.56 12.35 17.83
CA TYR A 120 -17.96 12.17 19.22
C TYR A 120 -16.78 12.48 20.18
N PHE A 121 -15.60 11.91 19.95
CA PHE A 121 -14.45 12.11 20.84
C PHE A 121 -14.00 13.59 20.97
N ASN A 122 -14.08 14.38 19.90
CA ASN A 122 -13.66 15.80 19.93
C ASN A 122 -14.73 16.76 20.47
N ASN A 123 -16.00 16.36 20.56
CA ASN A 123 -17.06 17.22 21.13
C ASN A 123 -17.21 17.06 22.65
N TYR A 124 -16.54 16.07 23.25
CA TYR A 124 -16.64 15.75 24.67
C TYR A 124 -15.30 15.79 25.42
N ASN A 125 -14.25 16.35 24.80
CA ASN A 125 -12.97 16.73 25.42
C ASN A 125 -12.62 18.17 25.04
#